data_AF-A0A379IGL0-F1
#
_entry.id   AF-A0A379IGL0-F1
#
_cell.length_a   1.000
_cell.length_b   1.000
_cell.length_c   1.000
_cell.angle_alpha   90.00
_cell.angle_beta   90.00
_cell.angle_gamma   90.00
#
_symmetry.space_group_name_H-M   'P 1'
#
loop_
_entity.id
_entity.type
_entity.pdbx_description
1 polymer ?
#
loop_
_entity_poly.entity_id
_entity_poly.type
_entity_poly.pdbx_seq_one_letter_code
_entity_poly.pdbx_strand_id
1 'polypeptide(L)' 'MVERFFRDITVYLRDGSFSSVRELESSITTFLALRNAQPTRYVWNAKGEDILNKIQRAREAMASRAAR' A
#
# COMPACT_ATOMS: atom_id res chain seq x y z
N MET A 1 3.57 -0.54 -1.37
CA MET A 1 2.57 0.21 -0.56
C MET A 1 1.39 -0.74 -0.35
N VAL A 2 0.82 -0.90 0.85
CA VAL A 2 -0.20 -1.94 1.17
C VAL A 2 0.21 -3.41 0.90
N GLU A 3 0.47 -3.82 -0.33
CA GLU A 3 0.94 -5.17 -0.68
C GLU A 3 2.22 -5.58 0.07
N ARG A 4 3.19 -4.65 0.18
CA ARG A 4 4.39 -4.88 1.00
C ARG A 4 4.04 -5.07 2.48
N PHE A 5 3.09 -4.30 3.01
CA PHE A 5 2.64 -4.46 4.40
C PHE A 5 2.06 -5.86 4.62
N PHE A 6 1.17 -6.32 3.74
CA PHE A 6 0.56 -7.63 3.83
C PHE A 6 1.56 -8.77 3.64
N ARG A 7 2.55 -8.59 2.77
CA ARG A 7 3.69 -9.52 2.65
C ARG A 7 4.45 -9.63 3.97
N ASP A 8 4.88 -8.49 4.52
CA ASP A 8 5.74 -8.44 5.70
C ASP A 8 5.04 -9.06 6.92
N ILE A 9 3.77 -8.71 7.17
CA ILE A 9 3.00 -9.29 8.29
C ILE A 9 2.69 -10.78 8.06
N THR A 10 2.47 -11.21 6.82
CA THR A 10 2.23 -12.63 6.51
C THR A 10 3.48 -13.46 6.81
N VAL A 11 4.66 -12.99 6.43
CA VAL A 11 5.92 -13.67 6.76
C VAL A 11 6.12 -13.73 8.28
N TYR A 12 5.89 -12.61 8.98
CA TYR A 12 6.03 -12.53 10.44
C TYR A 12 5.10 -13.50 11.19
N LEU A 13 3.85 -13.67 10.73
CA LEU A 13 2.87 -14.51 11.39
C LEU A 13 2.92 -15.98 10.96
N ARG A 14 3.30 -16.28 9.71
CA ARG A 14 3.30 -17.64 9.17
C ARG A 14 4.28 -18.55 9.88
N ASP A 15 5.46 -18.02 10.20
CA ASP A 15 6.52 -18.79 10.85
C ASP A 15 6.38 -18.79 12.39
N GLY A 16 5.40 -18.04 12.91
CA GLY A 16 5.05 -18.02 14.32
C GLY A 16 4.15 -19.20 14.71
N SER A 17 4.34 -19.71 15.92
CA SER A 17 3.41 -20.64 16.58
C SER A 17 2.80 -19.93 17.78
N PHE A 18 1.48 -20.01 17.93
CA PHE A 18 0.74 -19.30 18.98
C PHE A 18 -0.11 -20.30 19.76
N SER A 19 -0.03 -20.27 21.08
CA SER A 19 -0.82 -21.10 21.99
C SER A 19 -2.21 -20.52 22.26
N SER A 20 -2.48 -19.27 21.86
CA SER A 20 -3.78 -18.62 22.02
C SER A 20 -4.01 -17.47 21.05
N VAL A 21 -5.27 -17.09 20.86
CA VAL A 21 -5.65 -15.89 20.09
C VAL A 21 -5.06 -14.62 20.69
N ARG A 22 -5.02 -14.51 22.03
CA ARG A 22 -4.43 -13.36 22.73
C ARG A 22 -2.95 -13.18 22.39
N GLU A 23 -2.21 -14.28 22.26
CA GLU A 23 -0.80 -14.24 21.88
C GLU A 23 -0.62 -13.78 20.43
N LEU A 24 -1.48 -14.24 19.53
CA LEU A 24 -1.51 -13.77 18.14
C LEU A 24 -1.79 -12.26 18.08
N GLU A 25 -2.79 -11.77 18.81
CA GLU A 25 -3.12 -10.34 18.89
C GLU A 25 -1.95 -9.48 19.41
N SER A 26 -1.27 -9.96 20.47
CA SER A 26 -0.07 -9.31 21.01
C SER A 26 1.06 -9.27 20.00
N SER A 27 1.26 -10.36 19.25
CA SER A 27 2.27 -10.47 18.20
C SER A 27 2.00 -9.51 17.03
N ILE A 28 0.75 -9.39 16.60
CA ILE A 28 0.32 -8.41 15.59
C ILE A 28 0.58 -6.98 16.09
N THR A 29 0.22 -6.68 17.33
CA THR A 29 0.45 -5.35 17.94
C THR A 29 1.93 -5.00 18.00
N THR A 30 2.77 -5.98 18.37
CA THR A 30 4.23 -5.84 18.40
C THR A 30 4.79 -5.56 17.00
N PHE A 31 4.36 -6.33 16.00
CA PHE A 31 4.76 -6.09 14.61
C PHE A 31 4.42 -4.67 14.15
N LEU A 32 3.20 -4.19 14.45
CA LEU A 32 2.78 -2.84 14.10
C LEU A 32 3.64 -1.78 14.77
N ALA A 33 3.96 -1.93 16.06
CA ALA A 33 4.81 -1.01 16.79
C ALA A 33 6.23 -0.93 16.19
N LEU A 34 6.86 -2.09 15.93
CA LEU A 34 8.18 -2.17 15.30
C LEU A 34 8.21 -1.52 13.92
N ARG A 35 7.19 -1.80 13.11
CA ARG A 35 7.09 -1.25 11.76
C ARG A 35 6.81 0.26 11.75
N ASN A 36 6.04 0.76 12.71
CA ASN A 36 5.72 2.18 12.83
C ASN A 36 6.88 2.99 13.42
N ALA A 37 7.77 2.37 14.21
CA ALA A 37 8.97 3.04 14.73
C ALA A 37 9.95 3.44 13.60
N GLN A 38 9.97 2.70 12.49
CA GLN A 38 10.79 2.99 11.31
C GLN A 38 9.96 2.90 10.04
N PRO A 39 9.05 3.87 9.80
CA PRO A 39 8.12 3.78 8.70
C PRO A 39 8.88 3.96 7.38
N THR A 40 8.73 2.99 6.47
CA THR A 40 9.13 3.23 5.07
C THR A 40 8.17 4.24 4.47
N ARG A 41 8.64 5.48 4.27
CA ARG A 41 7.80 6.53 3.69
C ARG A 41 7.37 6.11 2.28
N TYR A 42 6.11 6.35 1.96
CA TYR A 42 5.68 6.36 0.57
C TYR A 42 6.09 7.71 -0.03
N VAL A 43 6.94 7.69 -1.04
CA VAL A 43 7.27 8.87 -1.85
C VAL A 43 6.48 8.76 -3.14
N TRP A 44 5.70 9.79 -3.43
CA TRP A 44 5.09 9.95 -4.74
C TRP A 44 6.20 10.26 -5.76
N ASN A 45 6.41 9.35 -6.71
CA ASN A 45 7.49 9.47 -7.71
C ASN A 45 7.02 9.95 -9.09
N ALA A 46 5.71 10.09 -9.33
CA ALA A 46 5.26 10.52 -10.64
C ALA A 46 5.58 12.01 -10.82
N LYS A 47 6.20 12.36 -11.96
CA LYS A 47 6.48 13.76 -12.27
C LYS A 47 5.15 14.49 -12.50
N GLY A 48 5.08 15.76 -12.11
CA GLY A 48 3.88 16.58 -12.34
C GLY A 48 3.46 16.58 -13.81
N GLU A 49 4.44 16.62 -14.72
CA GLU A 49 4.23 16.54 -16.16
C GLU A 49 3.51 15.25 -16.59
N ASP A 50 3.90 14.09 -16.04
CA ASP A 50 3.25 12.81 -16.36
C ASP A 50 1.77 12.80 -15.93
N ILE A 51 1.47 13.44 -14.80
CA ILE A 51 0.09 13.58 -14.29
C ILE A 51 -0.72 14.47 -15.23
N LEU A 52 -0.17 15.63 -15.62
CA LEU A 52 -0.83 16.56 -16.55
C LEU A 52 -1.08 15.90 -17.91
N ASN A 53 -0.09 15.20 -18.47
CA ASN A 53 -0.23 14.45 -19.71
C ASN A 53 -1.32 13.37 -19.61
N LYS A 54 -1.41 12.68 -18.47
CA LYS A 54 -2.46 11.67 -18.23
C LYS A 54 -3.85 12.30 -18.15
N ILE A 55 -3.99 13.46 -17.51
CA ILE A 55 -5.25 14.23 -17.46
C ILE A 55 -5.65 14.67 -18.87
N GLN A 56 -4.72 15.20 -19.66
CA GLN A 56 -4.99 15.68 -21.01
C GLN A 56 -5.52 14.55 -21.92
N ARG A 57 -4.83 13.40 -21.94
CA ARG A 57 -5.29 12.21 -22.70
C ARG A 57 -6.67 11.74 -22.28
N ALA A 58 -6.98 11.77 -20.97
CA ALA A 58 -8.30 11.40 -20.48
C ALA A 58 -9.39 12.37 -20.97
N ARG A 59 -9.11 13.68 -21.01
CA ARG A 59 -10.03 14.70 -21.54
C ARG A 59 -10.30 14.51 -23.03
N GLU A 60 -9.26 14.25 -23.82
CA GLU A 60 -9.39 13.99 -25.26
C GLU A 60 -10.22 12.73 -25.55
N ALA A 61 -9.96 11.64 -24.81
CA ALA A 61 -10.74 10.43 -24.93
C ALA A 61 -12.22 10.66 -24.59
N MET A 62 -12.52 11.42 -23.53
CA MET A 62 -13.88 11.79 -23.17
C MET A 62 -14.56 12.64 -24.26
N ALA A 63 -13.85 13.64 -24.81
CA ALA A 63 -14.38 14.46 -25.90
C ALA A 63 -14.67 13.64 -27.16
N SER A 64 -13.76 12.75 -27.57
CA SER A 64 -13.96 11.87 -28.72
C SER A 64 -15.15 10.93 -28.56
N ARG A 65 -15.42 10.49 -27.32
CA ARG A 65 -16.54 9.61 -26.98
C ARG A 65 -17.87 10.36 -26.93
N ALA A 66 -17.86 11.64 -26.56
CA ALA A 66 -19.05 12.51 -26.60
C ALA A 66 -19.38 12.99 -28.02
N ALA A 67 -18.38 13.06 -28.91
CA ALA A 67 -18.55 13.40 -30.33
C ALA A 67 -18.93 12.20 -31.21
N ARG A 68 -19.00 11.00 -30.62
CA ARG A 68 -19.49 9.76 -31.24
C ARG A 68 -20.97 9.57 -30.92
#